data_AF-A0A7J4J5Z5-F1
#
_entry.id   AF-A0A7J4J5Z5-F1
#
_cell.length_a   1.000
_cell.length_b   1.000
_cell.length_c   1.000
_cell.angle_alpha   90.00
_cell.angle_beta   90.00
_cell.angle_gamma   90.00
#
_symmetry.space_group_name_H-M   'P 1'
#
loop_
_entity.id
_entity.type
_entity.pdbx_description
1 polymer ?
#
loop_
_entity_poly.entity_id
_entity_poly.type
_entity_poly.pdbx_seq_one_letter_code
_entity_poly.pdbx_strand_id
1 'polypeptide(L)'
;MRMHFFVYVFVVFSFLTILVSADNPPSLVGFQQVYGLVHNVTVSGYQLNITTPSFATLVLLDAEDRFGYDRALKVYGRAGEQISFILVPPTGNKTILGLVPYAVSSLTYLEFDFRQPGNFTVNETTTPPPSADNDDDDRRPSRNRNNTNTSVNATGICRYNWECSLWSDCTVGQQSRDCYHADRCDDLLAQRLIGSIDRVESPAESRACTATESEAPAVVCAAGQKRCQGTVLQECSSVGTEWRFVQSCTQGCDTVAGRCVAAPVEQQPAPVVQESSFSLWYYVGGGVVLIALVGGVILLWYWHKYKPVKEYIKNTRLEGYADEKIQMKLIGEGWDPKRVEKLMK
;
A
#
# COMPACT_ATOMS: atom_id res chain seq x y z
N MET A 1 34.11 -34.02 -22.23
CA MET A 1 33.16 -33.34 -23.16
C MET A 1 31.69 -33.45 -22.78
N ARG A 2 31.16 -34.61 -22.32
CA ARG A 2 29.74 -34.74 -21.91
C ARG A 2 29.30 -33.87 -20.71
N MET A 3 30.23 -33.45 -19.86
CA MET A 3 29.94 -32.66 -18.65
C MET A 3 29.66 -31.17 -18.94
N HIS A 4 30.34 -30.56 -19.91
CA HIS A 4 30.15 -29.13 -20.22
C HIS A 4 28.81 -28.83 -20.91
N PHE A 5 28.29 -29.78 -21.70
CA PHE A 5 26.99 -29.61 -22.35
C PHE A 5 25.84 -29.62 -21.34
N PHE A 6 25.92 -30.46 -20.30
CA PHE A 6 24.91 -30.50 -19.23
C PHE A 6 24.89 -29.21 -18.41
N VAL A 7 26.05 -28.62 -18.11
CA VAL A 7 26.13 -27.36 -17.36
C VAL A 7 25.54 -26.20 -18.17
N TYR A 8 25.79 -26.14 -19.48
CA TYR A 8 25.26 -25.07 -20.32
C TYR A 8 23.73 -25.12 -20.46
N VAL A 9 23.17 -26.33 -20.64
CA VAL A 9 21.70 -26.51 -20.69
C VAL A 9 21.05 -26.17 -19.35
N PHE A 10 21.68 -26.53 -18.22
CA PHE A 10 21.16 -26.21 -16.89
C PHE A 10 21.21 -24.71 -16.57
N VAL A 11 22.27 -24.01 -16.99
CA VAL A 11 22.40 -22.55 -16.82
C VAL A 11 21.38 -21.80 -17.68
N VAL A 12 21.16 -22.21 -18.93
CA VAL A 12 20.13 -21.60 -19.80
C VAL A 12 18.72 -21.84 -19.26
N PHE A 13 18.40 -23.05 -18.78
CA PHE A 13 17.11 -23.33 -18.14
C PHE A 13 16.91 -22.58 -16.83
N SER A 14 17.98 -22.39 -16.05
CA SER A 14 17.95 -21.62 -14.80
C SER A 14 17.75 -20.12 -15.08
N PHE A 15 18.40 -19.56 -16.10
CA PHE A 15 18.16 -18.18 -16.52
C PHE A 15 16.76 -17.97 -17.12
N LEU A 16 16.22 -18.94 -17.87
CA LEU A 16 14.84 -18.86 -18.37
C LEU A 16 13.80 -18.91 -17.24
N THR A 17 14.03 -19.70 -16.19
CA THR A 17 13.11 -19.77 -15.04
C THR A 17 13.15 -18.52 -14.18
N ILE A 18 14.31 -17.86 -14.04
CA ILE A 18 14.42 -16.59 -13.32
C ILE A 18 13.67 -15.46 -14.05
N LEU A 19 13.67 -15.43 -15.39
CA LEU A 19 12.95 -14.40 -16.16
C LEU A 19 11.42 -14.55 -16.15
N VAL A 20 10.88 -15.75 -15.90
CA VAL A 20 9.42 -15.98 -15.84
C VAL A 20 8.84 -15.59 -14.47
N SER A 21 9.66 -15.45 -13.42
CA SER A 21 9.20 -15.13 -12.07
C SER A 21 9.03 -13.63 -11.79
N ALA A 22 9.47 -12.73 -12.67
CA ALA A 22 9.52 -11.30 -12.37
C ALA A 22 8.18 -10.55 -12.55
N ASP A 23 7.18 -11.17 -13.20
CA ASP A 23 5.90 -10.52 -13.56
C ASP A 23 4.68 -11.30 -13.07
N ASN A 24 4.81 -12.12 -12.02
CA ASN A 24 3.61 -12.53 -11.30
C ASN A 24 3.11 -11.30 -10.53
N PRO A 25 1.90 -10.76 -10.81
CA PRO A 25 1.33 -9.75 -9.94
C PRO A 25 1.34 -10.33 -8.52
N PRO A 26 1.78 -9.55 -7.51
CA PRO A 26 1.94 -10.04 -6.16
C PRO A 26 0.66 -10.76 -5.76
N SER A 27 0.80 -12.02 -5.32
CA SER A 27 -0.27 -12.81 -4.72
C SER A 27 -1.01 -11.93 -3.71
N LEU A 28 -2.26 -11.58 -4.02
CA LEU A 28 -3.10 -10.66 -3.24
C LEU A 28 -3.60 -11.27 -1.91
N VAL A 29 -3.02 -12.38 -1.47
CA VAL A 29 -3.42 -13.07 -0.24
C VAL A 29 -2.65 -12.47 0.93
N GLY A 30 -3.34 -11.71 1.79
CA GLY A 30 -2.76 -11.02 2.95
C GLY A 30 -2.63 -9.50 2.83
N PHE A 31 -3.09 -8.92 1.71
CA PHE A 31 -3.20 -7.47 1.54
C PHE A 31 -4.66 -7.04 1.75
N GLN A 32 -4.88 -6.02 2.57
CA GLN A 32 -6.20 -5.42 2.77
C GLN A 32 -6.32 -4.10 1.99
N GLN A 33 -7.50 -3.47 2.00
CA GLN A 33 -7.79 -2.29 1.17
C GLN A 33 -8.23 -1.12 2.05
N VAL A 34 -7.53 0.01 1.95
CA VAL A 34 -7.96 1.31 2.53
C VAL A 34 -8.54 2.17 1.42
N TYR A 35 -9.65 2.86 1.69
CA TYR A 35 -10.33 3.75 0.76
C TYR A 35 -10.29 5.19 1.30
N GLY A 36 -9.73 6.12 0.52
CA GLY A 36 -9.71 7.55 0.88
C GLY A 36 -10.48 8.39 -0.13
N LEU A 37 -11.29 9.34 0.34
CA LEU A 37 -12.00 10.31 -0.49
C LEU A 37 -11.34 11.69 -0.36
N VAL A 38 -11.11 12.34 -1.49
CA VAL A 38 -10.53 13.69 -1.55
C VAL A 38 -11.61 14.64 -2.05
N HIS A 39 -11.93 15.67 -1.26
CA HIS A 39 -12.93 16.68 -1.59
C HIS A 39 -12.35 18.09 -1.55
N ASN A 40 -13.00 19.02 -2.24
CA ASN A 40 -12.69 20.46 -2.25
C ASN A 40 -11.25 20.81 -2.65
N VAL A 41 -10.66 20.12 -3.63
CA VAL A 41 -9.35 20.50 -4.17
C VAL A 41 -9.48 21.78 -4.97
N THR A 42 -9.18 22.93 -4.37
CA THR A 42 -9.27 24.24 -5.03
C THR A 42 -7.98 24.64 -5.77
N VAL A 43 -6.95 23.80 -5.74
CA VAL A 43 -5.61 24.12 -6.26
C VAL A 43 -5.07 22.97 -7.12
N SER A 44 -4.62 23.28 -8.33
CA SER A 44 -4.02 22.31 -9.26
C SER A 44 -2.51 22.15 -9.01
N GLY A 45 -1.97 20.98 -9.38
CA GLY A 45 -0.52 20.72 -9.36
C GLY A 45 0.03 20.20 -8.03
N TYR A 46 -0.83 19.92 -7.06
CA TYR A 46 -0.46 19.22 -5.83
C TYR A 46 -0.42 17.71 -6.05
N GLN A 47 0.45 17.02 -5.32
CA GLN A 47 0.53 15.57 -5.31
C GLN A 47 0.26 15.08 -3.90
N LEU A 48 -0.68 14.16 -3.74
CA LEU A 48 -0.85 13.40 -2.51
C LEU A 48 -0.01 12.13 -2.62
N ASN A 49 1.12 12.11 -1.94
CA ASN A 49 1.98 10.96 -1.83
C ASN A 49 1.58 10.15 -0.59
N ILE A 50 1.24 8.89 -0.79
CA ILE A 50 0.79 8.00 0.27
C ILE A 50 1.84 6.91 0.39
N THR A 51 2.55 6.94 1.50
CA THR A 51 3.67 6.04 1.76
C THR A 51 3.38 5.15 2.95
N THR A 52 3.66 3.87 2.79
CA THR A 52 3.87 2.89 3.84
C THR A 52 5.36 2.50 3.84
N PRO A 53 5.88 1.78 4.84
CA PRO A 53 7.24 1.27 4.81
C PRO A 53 7.53 0.34 3.60
N SER A 54 6.48 -0.25 3.03
CA SER A 54 6.55 -1.28 1.99
C SER A 54 6.09 -0.79 0.61
N PHE A 55 5.42 0.35 0.51
CA PHE A 55 4.81 0.84 -0.73
C PHE A 55 4.71 2.38 -0.75
N ALA A 56 4.82 2.96 -1.94
CA ALA A 56 4.59 4.37 -2.17
C ALA A 56 3.67 4.54 -3.39
N THR A 57 2.58 5.29 -3.24
CA THR A 57 1.73 5.71 -4.37
C THR A 57 1.62 7.21 -4.44
N LEU A 58 1.54 7.72 -5.67
CA LEU A 58 1.43 9.13 -5.96
C LEU A 58 0.07 9.39 -6.62
N VAL A 59 -0.74 10.24 -6.00
CA VAL A 59 -2.01 10.70 -6.57
C VAL A 59 -1.83 12.14 -7.01
N LEU A 60 -2.03 12.40 -8.31
CA LEU A 60 -2.05 13.76 -8.86
C LEU A 60 -3.40 14.40 -8.56
N LEU A 61 -3.38 15.59 -7.95
CA LEU A 61 -4.57 16.38 -7.65
C LEU A 61 -4.75 17.44 -8.75
N ASP A 62 -5.85 17.31 -9.52
CA ASP A 62 -6.27 18.29 -10.52
C ASP A 62 -7.49 19.07 -10.00
N ALA A 63 -7.54 20.37 -10.28
CA ALA A 63 -8.63 21.26 -9.86
C ALA A 63 -9.94 21.00 -10.62
N GLU A 64 -9.89 20.24 -11.71
CA GLU A 64 -11.03 19.99 -12.59
C GLU A 64 -11.75 18.67 -12.31
N ASP A 65 -11.51 18.05 -11.14
CA ASP A 65 -12.08 16.74 -10.75
C ASP A 65 -11.69 15.60 -11.72
N ARG A 66 -10.68 15.83 -12.57
CA ARG A 66 -10.15 14.88 -13.57
C ARG A 66 -9.09 14.00 -12.93
N PHE A 67 -9.50 13.20 -11.96
CA PHE A 67 -8.61 12.20 -11.38
C PHE A 67 -8.32 11.10 -12.42
N GLY A 68 -7.04 10.72 -12.55
CA GLY A 68 -6.63 9.54 -13.33
C GLY A 68 -7.03 8.21 -12.68
N TYR A 69 -7.73 8.26 -11.54
CA TYR A 69 -8.15 7.11 -10.73
C TYR A 69 -9.53 7.38 -10.13
N ASP A 70 -10.21 6.32 -9.68
CA ASP A 70 -11.48 6.37 -8.96
C ASP A 70 -11.43 7.35 -7.78
N ARG A 71 -12.55 8.01 -7.41
CA ARG A 71 -12.61 8.97 -6.28
C ARG A 71 -12.17 8.38 -4.93
N ALA A 72 -12.11 7.06 -4.87
CA ALA A 72 -11.54 6.31 -3.78
C ALA A 72 -10.19 5.72 -4.18
N LEU A 73 -9.12 6.13 -3.52
CA LEU A 73 -7.80 5.54 -3.70
C LEU A 73 -7.69 4.25 -2.88
N LYS A 74 -7.09 3.19 -3.44
CA LYS A 74 -6.83 1.93 -2.74
C LYS A 74 -5.38 1.84 -2.26
N VAL A 75 -5.17 1.71 -0.95
CA VAL A 75 -3.84 1.49 -0.36
C VAL A 75 -3.73 0.09 0.23
N TYR A 76 -2.66 -0.61 -0.12
CA TYR A 76 -2.31 -1.92 0.43
C TYR A 76 -1.17 -1.75 1.45
N GLY A 77 -1.34 -2.32 2.64
CA GLY A 77 -0.36 -2.28 3.73
C GLY A 77 -0.52 -3.48 4.65
N ARG A 78 0.47 -3.70 5.52
CA ARG A 78 0.37 -4.74 6.57
C ARG A 78 -0.34 -4.17 7.80
N ALA A 79 -1.02 -5.05 8.54
CA ALA A 79 -1.60 -4.73 9.84
C ALA A 79 -0.57 -4.02 10.74
N GLY A 80 -0.94 -2.87 11.31
CA GLY A 80 -0.08 -2.10 12.20
C GLY A 80 0.96 -1.21 11.51
N GLU A 81 1.12 -1.26 10.18
CA GLU A 81 1.93 -0.25 9.47
C GLU A 81 1.28 1.13 9.58
N GLN A 82 2.07 2.19 9.70
CA GLN A 82 1.54 3.55 9.59
C GLN A 82 1.49 3.98 8.13
N ILE A 83 0.32 4.48 7.72
CA ILE A 83 0.13 5.14 6.44
C ILE A 83 0.40 6.62 6.66
N SER A 84 1.41 7.15 5.99
CA SER A 84 1.69 8.59 6.00
C SER A 84 1.12 9.24 4.75
N PHE A 85 0.33 10.28 4.95
CA PHE A 85 -0.22 11.11 3.88
C PHE A 85 0.66 12.36 3.75
N ILE A 86 1.31 12.52 2.60
CA ILE A 86 2.28 13.58 2.36
C ILE A 86 1.80 14.42 1.19
N LEU A 87 1.58 15.70 1.43
CA LEU A 87 1.29 16.67 0.37
C LEU A 87 2.60 17.18 -0.21
N VAL A 88 2.72 17.11 -1.53
CA VAL A 88 3.85 17.67 -2.27
C VAL A 88 3.32 18.78 -3.18
N PRO A 89 3.55 20.07 -2.83
CA PRO A 89 3.25 21.20 -3.69
C PRO A 89 4.19 21.22 -4.91
N PRO A 90 3.89 22.03 -5.94
CA PRO A 90 4.77 22.23 -7.10
C PRO A 90 6.18 22.71 -6.72
N THR A 91 6.33 23.37 -5.58
CA THR A 91 7.63 23.83 -5.05
C THR A 91 8.51 22.69 -4.52
N GLY A 92 7.97 21.47 -4.38
CA GLY A 92 8.68 20.27 -3.96
C GLY A 92 8.78 20.07 -2.44
N ASN A 93 8.35 21.03 -1.62
CA ASN A 93 8.43 20.95 -0.16
C ASN A 93 7.35 20.01 0.42
N LYS A 94 7.76 18.85 0.92
CA LYS A 94 6.85 17.83 1.45
C LYS A 94 6.26 18.25 2.81
N THR A 95 4.94 18.13 2.95
CA THR A 95 4.22 18.36 4.21
C THR A 95 3.49 17.09 4.61
N ILE A 96 3.72 16.57 5.82
CA ILE A 96 2.98 15.43 6.36
C ILE A 96 1.61 15.93 6.82
N LEU A 97 0.54 15.39 6.24
CA LEU A 97 -0.85 15.71 6.55
C LEU A 97 -1.37 14.89 7.73
N GLY A 98 -0.89 13.65 7.89
CA GLY A 98 -1.31 12.76 8.96
C GLY A 98 -0.66 11.38 8.87
N LEU A 99 -0.76 10.66 9.98
CA LEU A 99 -0.33 9.27 10.14
C LEU A 99 -1.55 8.49 10.63
N VAL A 100 -1.94 7.45 9.90
CA VAL A 100 -3.06 6.59 10.29
C VAL A 100 -2.56 5.16 10.39
N PRO A 101 -2.76 4.47 11.53
CA PRO A 101 -2.39 3.07 11.65
C PRO A 101 -3.28 2.22 10.74
N TYR A 102 -2.66 1.26 10.05
CA TYR A 102 -3.36 0.32 9.18
C TYR A 102 -4.12 -0.71 10.03
N ALA A 103 -5.43 -0.51 10.21
CA ALA A 103 -6.30 -1.37 11.01
C ALA A 103 -6.85 -2.57 10.21
N VAL A 104 -6.88 -3.74 10.83
CA VAL A 104 -7.02 -5.05 10.15
C VAL A 104 -8.46 -5.49 9.85
N SER A 105 -9.47 -4.74 10.27
CA SER A 105 -10.85 -5.25 10.32
C SER A 105 -11.94 -4.22 10.04
N SER A 106 -11.60 -2.98 9.70
CA SER A 106 -12.58 -1.92 9.47
C SER A 106 -12.21 -1.12 8.23
N LEU A 107 -13.22 -0.83 7.41
CA LEU A 107 -13.05 0.10 6.30
C LEU A 107 -12.82 1.48 6.94
N THR A 108 -11.62 1.99 6.77
CA THR A 108 -11.23 3.28 7.33
C THR A 108 -11.43 4.31 6.26
N TYR A 109 -12.43 5.18 6.45
CA TYR A 109 -12.67 6.32 5.58
C TYR A 109 -11.85 7.49 6.11
N LEU A 110 -10.96 7.99 5.25
CA LEU A 110 -10.22 9.21 5.50
C LEU A 110 -10.75 10.28 4.57
N GLU A 111 -11.28 11.35 5.16
CA GLU A 111 -11.72 12.53 4.45
C GLU A 111 -10.68 13.64 4.62
N PHE A 112 -10.17 14.11 3.48
CA PHE A 112 -9.17 15.18 3.41
C PHE A 112 -9.86 16.44 2.89
N ASP A 113 -9.97 17.49 3.73
CA ASP A 113 -10.59 18.76 3.34
C ASP A 113 -9.53 19.83 3.02
N PHE A 114 -9.37 20.14 1.73
CA PHE A 114 -8.37 21.07 1.19
C PHE A 114 -8.89 22.52 1.12
N ARG A 115 -9.31 23.14 2.25
CA ARG A 115 -9.90 24.49 2.17
C ARG A 115 -8.92 25.62 1.89
N GLN A 116 -7.68 25.53 2.38
CA GLN A 116 -6.63 26.55 2.18
C GLN A 116 -5.21 25.95 2.30
N PRO A 117 -4.19 26.51 1.61
CA PRO A 117 -2.81 26.08 1.78
C PRO A 117 -2.36 26.35 3.23
N GLY A 118 -2.08 25.26 3.98
CA GLY A 118 -1.54 25.32 5.33
C GLY A 118 -2.51 24.96 6.47
N ASN A 119 -3.81 24.79 6.20
CA ASN A 119 -4.76 24.23 7.17
C ASN A 119 -5.34 22.93 6.62
N PHE A 120 -4.95 21.83 7.25
CA PHE A 120 -5.40 20.49 6.87
C PHE A 120 -6.13 19.83 8.03
N THR A 121 -7.30 19.27 7.76
CA THR A 121 -8.03 18.44 8.74
C THR A 121 -8.23 17.07 8.12
N VAL A 122 -7.82 16.03 8.84
CA VAL A 122 -8.09 14.63 8.48
C VAL A 122 -9.19 14.16 9.41
N ASN A 123 -10.37 13.90 8.86
CA ASN A 123 -11.45 13.28 9.62
C ASN A 123 -11.39 11.77 9.38
N GLU A 124 -11.16 11.02 10.44
CA GLU A 124 -11.18 9.56 10.42
C GLU A 124 -12.57 9.08 10.80
N THR A 125 -13.21 8.30 9.91
CA THR A 125 -14.46 7.60 10.22
C THR A 125 -14.25 6.11 9.98
N THR A 126 -14.31 5.33 11.04
CA THR A 126 -14.29 3.87 10.96
C THR A 126 -15.72 3.36 10.95
N THR A 127 -16.15 2.78 9.84
CA THR A 127 -17.41 2.03 9.79
C THR A 127 -17.11 0.54 9.92
N PRO A 128 -17.83 -0.19 10.79
CA PRO A 128 -17.78 -1.64 10.77
C PRO A 128 -18.19 -2.13 9.38
N PRO A 129 -17.60 -3.23 8.87
CA PRO A 129 -17.99 -3.79 7.58
C PRO A 129 -19.52 -3.95 7.57
N PRO A 130 -20.21 -3.56 6.49
CA PRO A 130 -21.66 -3.71 6.42
C PRO A 130 -21.99 -5.17 6.74
N SER A 131 -22.75 -5.40 7.81
CA SER A 131 -23.41 -6.68 7.99
C SER A 131 -24.19 -6.91 6.71
N ALA A 132 -23.96 -8.06 6.07
CA ALA A 132 -24.64 -8.45 4.85
C ALA A 132 -26.12 -8.71 5.19
N ASP A 133 -26.87 -7.64 5.41
CA ASP A 133 -28.31 -7.63 5.49
C ASP A 133 -28.82 -6.83 4.30
N ASN A 134 -29.68 -7.52 3.56
CA ASN A 134 -30.45 -7.00 2.45
C ASN A 134 -31.20 -5.75 2.91
N ASP A 135 -31.19 -4.67 2.14
CA ASP A 135 -32.45 -4.17 1.58
C ASP A 135 -32.29 -2.96 0.66
N ASP A 136 -33.20 -3.00 -0.31
CA ASP A 136 -33.61 -2.03 -1.31
C ASP A 136 -34.10 -0.69 -0.73
N ASP A 137 -34.19 0.29 -1.63
CA ASP A 137 -34.98 1.54 -1.55
C ASP A 137 -34.49 2.63 -0.56
N ASP A 138 -34.05 3.79 -1.06
CA ASP A 138 -34.92 4.75 -1.74
C ASP A 138 -34.17 6.07 -2.07
N ARG A 139 -34.51 6.68 -3.19
CA ARG A 139 -33.96 7.95 -3.69
C ARG A 139 -34.63 9.14 -3.02
N ARG A 140 -33.87 9.98 -2.30
CA ARG A 140 -34.28 11.39 -2.05
C ARG A 140 -33.12 12.38 -2.09
N PRO A 141 -33.30 13.61 -2.62
CA PRO A 141 -32.22 14.58 -2.80
C PRO A 141 -31.90 15.33 -1.49
N SER A 142 -30.63 15.32 -1.10
CA SER A 142 -30.11 16.01 0.09
C SER A 142 -30.14 17.53 -0.04
N ARG A 143 -30.85 18.15 0.89
CA ARG A 143 -30.91 19.59 1.14
C ARG A 143 -29.81 19.96 2.13
N ASN A 144 -29.03 20.95 1.74
CA ASN A 144 -27.95 21.58 2.50
C ASN A 144 -28.32 21.84 3.97
N ARG A 145 -27.67 21.15 4.91
CA ARG A 145 -27.83 21.33 6.37
C ARG A 145 -26.45 21.59 7.00
N ASN A 146 -26.09 22.87 7.12
CA ASN A 146 -25.25 23.34 8.21
C ASN A 146 -26.09 23.38 9.49
N ASN A 147 -26.50 22.20 9.96
CA ASN A 147 -27.32 22.05 11.15
C ASN A 147 -26.44 21.38 12.20
N THR A 148 -25.74 22.19 13.00
CA THR A 148 -25.32 21.78 14.35
C THR A 148 -26.59 21.33 15.05
N ASN A 149 -26.82 20.02 15.11
CA ASN A 149 -27.98 19.36 15.68
C ASN A 149 -27.97 19.52 17.21
N THR A 150 -28.14 20.74 17.70
CA THR A 150 -28.69 20.93 19.05
C THR A 150 -30.19 20.69 18.90
N SER A 151 -30.60 19.45 19.13
CA SER A 151 -32.01 19.05 19.16
C SER A 151 -32.68 19.69 20.37
N VAL A 152 -33.05 20.96 20.25
CA VAL A 152 -33.88 21.64 21.24
C VAL A 152 -35.30 21.11 21.03
N ASN A 153 -35.73 20.23 21.93
CA ASN A 153 -37.10 19.75 21.93
C ASN A 153 -38.02 20.95 22.24
N ALA A 154 -39.19 21.04 21.60
CA ALA A 154 -40.10 22.20 21.70
C ALA A 154 -40.59 22.51 23.14
N THR A 155 -40.24 21.65 24.10
CA THR A 155 -40.46 21.80 25.54
C THR A 155 -39.40 22.62 26.27
N GLY A 156 -38.34 23.11 25.58
CA GLY A 156 -37.29 23.92 26.20
C GLY A 156 -36.42 23.14 27.17
N ILE A 157 -36.27 21.83 26.96
CA ILE A 157 -35.39 20.95 27.73
C ILE A 157 -34.16 20.66 26.86
N CYS A 158 -32.97 20.92 27.40
CA CYS A 158 -31.71 20.57 26.77
C CYS A 158 -31.13 19.33 27.44
N ARG A 159 -30.78 18.31 26.67
CA ARG A 159 -30.20 17.06 27.18
C ARG A 159 -28.69 17.09 26.94
N TYR A 160 -27.91 16.72 27.94
CA TYR A 160 -26.46 16.62 27.78
C TYR A 160 -26.10 15.59 26.71
N ASN A 161 -25.21 15.98 25.79
CA ASN A 161 -24.61 15.15 24.77
C ASN A 161 -23.11 14.99 25.08
N TRP A 162 -22.74 13.80 25.52
CA TRP A 162 -21.38 13.45 25.86
C TRP A 162 -20.61 12.97 24.62
N GLU A 163 -19.46 13.58 24.37
CA GLU A 163 -18.45 13.10 23.44
C GLU A 163 -17.24 12.63 24.24
N CYS A 164 -16.75 11.42 23.95
CA CYS A 164 -15.62 10.85 24.66
C CYS A 164 -14.48 10.52 23.71
N SER A 165 -13.24 10.67 24.18
CA SER A 165 -12.05 10.21 23.48
C SER A 165 -11.99 8.67 23.40
N LEU A 166 -11.06 8.17 22.61
CA LEU A 166 -10.74 6.75 22.56
C LEU A 166 -10.15 6.30 23.91
N TRP A 167 -10.36 5.02 24.24
CA TRP A 167 -9.73 4.41 25.40
C TRP A 167 -8.20 4.40 25.25
N SER A 168 -7.49 4.75 26.33
CA SER A 168 -6.04 4.65 26.44
C SER A 168 -5.57 3.20 26.29
N ASP A 169 -4.26 3.00 26.11
CA ASP A 169 -3.68 1.67 26.25
C ASP A 169 -3.94 1.08 27.64
N CYS A 170 -4.01 -0.24 27.70
CA CYS A 170 -4.21 -0.97 28.95
C CYS A 170 -2.95 -0.88 29.82
N THR A 171 -2.96 -0.04 30.84
CA THR A 171 -1.86 0.09 31.80
C THR A 171 -2.30 -0.45 33.14
N VAL A 172 -1.57 -1.45 33.66
CA VAL A 172 -1.86 -2.08 34.98
C VAL A 172 -3.31 -2.59 35.09
N GLY A 173 -3.88 -3.09 33.98
CA GLY A 173 -5.23 -3.62 33.93
C GLY A 173 -6.34 -2.56 33.89
N GLN A 174 -6.00 -1.30 33.63
CA GLN A 174 -6.96 -0.20 33.49
C GLN A 174 -6.75 0.60 32.19
N GLN A 175 -7.85 1.03 31.59
CA GLN A 175 -7.88 2.04 30.52
C GLN A 175 -8.66 3.26 31.00
N SER A 176 -8.24 4.44 30.54
CA SER A 176 -8.94 5.70 30.76
C SER A 176 -9.36 6.34 29.45
N ARG A 177 -10.41 7.16 29.47
CA ARG A 177 -10.78 8.08 28.39
C ARG A 177 -11.34 9.35 29.01
N ASP A 178 -11.33 10.43 28.24
CA ASP A 178 -11.86 11.72 28.67
C ASP A 178 -13.21 11.94 27.99
N CYS A 179 -14.24 12.32 28.76
CA CYS A 179 -15.54 12.69 28.23
C CYS A 179 -15.81 14.19 28.47
N TYR A 180 -16.33 14.88 27.46
CA TYR A 180 -16.75 16.27 27.57
C TYR A 180 -18.17 16.46 27.01
N HIS A 181 -18.83 17.51 27.48
CA HIS A 181 -20.11 17.93 26.93
C HIS A 181 -19.87 18.66 25.60
N ALA A 182 -20.37 18.11 24.50
CA ALA A 182 -20.32 18.76 23.19
C ALA A 182 -21.50 19.71 22.94
N ASP A 183 -22.50 19.66 23.80
CA ASP A 183 -23.63 20.58 23.80
C ASP A 183 -23.29 21.93 24.45
N ARG A 184 -24.24 22.86 24.34
CA ARG A 184 -24.18 24.19 24.96
C ARG A 184 -25.30 24.38 25.98
N CYS A 185 -25.76 23.30 26.64
CA CYS A 185 -26.92 23.36 27.51
C CYS A 185 -26.71 24.34 28.67
N ASP A 186 -25.50 24.42 29.22
CA ASP A 186 -25.18 25.36 30.30
C ASP A 186 -25.22 26.83 29.84
N ASP A 187 -24.68 27.13 28.65
CA ASP A 187 -24.78 28.46 28.03
C ASP A 187 -26.25 28.86 27.79
N LEU A 188 -27.05 27.92 27.27
CA LEU A 188 -28.47 28.15 26.95
C LEU A 188 -29.29 28.35 28.23
N LEU A 189 -28.97 27.62 29.30
CA LEU A 189 -29.61 27.81 30.61
C LEU A 189 -29.23 29.16 31.21
N ALA A 190 -27.96 29.56 31.13
CA ALA A 190 -27.48 30.85 31.60
C ALA A 190 -28.15 32.03 30.87
N GLN A 191 -28.42 31.87 29.58
CA GLN A 191 -29.16 32.85 28.76
C GLN A 191 -30.67 32.78 28.94
N ARG A 192 -31.19 31.87 29.77
CA ARG A 192 -32.62 31.61 29.99
C ARG A 192 -33.38 31.24 28.71
N LEU A 193 -32.68 30.64 27.74
CA LEU A 193 -33.27 30.17 26.48
C LEU A 193 -33.92 28.79 26.61
N ILE A 194 -33.58 28.06 27.67
CA ILE A 194 -34.17 26.77 28.04
C ILE A 194 -34.64 26.79 29.50
N GLY A 195 -35.66 25.99 29.81
CA GLY A 195 -36.27 25.94 31.14
C GLY A 195 -35.62 24.94 32.08
N SER A 196 -34.96 23.90 31.55
CA SER A 196 -34.26 22.90 32.36
C SER A 196 -33.24 22.11 31.52
N ILE A 197 -32.29 21.50 32.23
CA ILE A 197 -31.32 20.56 31.65
C ILE A 197 -31.67 19.15 32.13
N ASP A 198 -31.83 18.22 31.19
CA ASP A 198 -31.90 16.78 31.48
C ASP A 198 -30.47 16.25 31.63
N ARG A 199 -30.05 16.04 32.88
CA ARG A 199 -28.70 15.58 33.21
C ARG A 199 -28.60 14.08 33.00
N VAL A 200 -28.01 13.70 31.87
CA VAL A 200 -27.58 12.32 31.63
C VAL A 200 -26.24 12.11 32.33
N GLU A 201 -26.13 11.05 33.12
CA GLU A 201 -24.87 10.68 33.79
C GLU A 201 -23.73 10.53 32.77
N SER A 202 -22.52 10.94 33.15
CA SER A 202 -21.36 10.83 32.28
C SER A 202 -21.07 9.35 31.96
N PRO A 203 -20.69 9.04 30.71
CA PRO A 203 -20.19 7.71 30.39
C PRO A 203 -18.98 7.36 31.25
N ALA A 204 -18.74 6.07 31.49
CA ALA A 204 -17.58 5.63 32.27
C ALA A 204 -16.28 6.11 31.61
N GLU A 205 -15.44 6.79 32.39
CA GLU A 205 -14.12 7.29 31.98
C GLU A 205 -12.98 6.33 32.35
N SER A 206 -13.29 5.26 33.08
CA SER A 206 -12.35 4.17 33.35
C SER A 206 -13.00 2.81 33.13
N ARG A 207 -12.22 1.85 32.63
CA ARG A 207 -12.64 0.45 32.54
C ARG A 207 -11.49 -0.50 32.84
N ALA A 208 -11.82 -1.67 33.38
CA ALA A 208 -10.88 -2.76 33.49
C ALA A 208 -10.54 -3.32 32.11
N CYS A 209 -9.29 -3.69 31.92
CA CYS A 209 -8.81 -4.38 30.73
C CYS A 209 -7.91 -5.53 31.16
N THR A 210 -7.98 -6.63 30.44
CA THR A 210 -6.90 -7.61 30.46
C THR A 210 -5.79 -7.05 29.61
N ALA A 211 -4.62 -6.77 30.20
CA ALA A 211 -3.44 -6.41 29.44
C ALA A 211 -3.22 -7.51 28.41
N THR A 212 -3.47 -7.20 27.14
CA THR A 212 -3.10 -8.08 26.04
C THR A 212 -1.60 -8.24 26.18
N GLU A 213 -1.19 -9.47 26.48
CA GLU A 213 0.19 -9.88 26.68
C GLU A 213 1.03 -9.24 25.57
N SER A 214 1.88 -8.28 25.98
CA SER A 214 2.71 -7.46 25.09
C SER A 214 3.26 -8.35 24.01
N GLU A 215 2.77 -8.15 22.78
CA GLU A 215 3.04 -9.01 21.64
C GLU A 215 4.55 -9.21 21.57
N ALA A 216 4.99 -10.47 21.70
CA ALA A 216 6.40 -10.80 21.79
C ALA A 216 7.13 -10.07 20.65
N PRO A 217 8.25 -9.38 20.93
CA PRO A 217 8.87 -8.48 19.96
C PRO A 217 9.06 -9.23 18.64
N ALA A 218 8.53 -8.66 17.56
CA ALA A 218 8.51 -9.32 16.26
C ALA A 218 9.92 -9.79 15.91
N VAL A 219 10.06 -11.09 15.64
CA VAL A 219 11.34 -11.69 15.23
C VAL A 219 11.70 -11.10 13.85
N VAL A 220 12.69 -10.21 13.84
CA VAL A 220 13.17 -9.50 12.63
C VAL A 220 14.08 -10.40 11.80
N CYS A 221 14.81 -11.32 12.45
CA CYS A 221 15.77 -12.21 11.80
C CYS A 221 16.00 -13.50 12.59
N ALA A 222 16.52 -14.53 11.93
CA ALA A 222 16.91 -15.76 12.61
C ALA A 222 18.22 -15.54 13.38
N ALA A 223 18.30 -15.99 14.64
CA ALA A 223 19.47 -15.81 15.49
C ALA A 223 20.77 -16.30 14.81
N GLY A 224 21.80 -15.45 14.78
CA GLY A 224 23.09 -15.75 14.13
C GLY A 224 23.08 -15.70 12.59
N GLN A 225 21.95 -15.42 11.95
CA GLN A 225 21.89 -15.19 10.52
C GLN A 225 22.75 -13.98 10.14
N LYS A 226 23.46 -14.05 9.01
CA LYS A 226 24.28 -12.95 8.49
C LYS A 226 23.63 -12.30 7.27
N ARG A 227 23.80 -10.99 7.12
CA ARG A 227 23.40 -10.25 5.93
C ARG A 227 24.41 -9.16 5.58
N CYS A 228 24.43 -8.79 4.31
CA CYS A 228 25.18 -7.63 3.84
C CYS A 228 24.25 -6.42 3.70
N GLN A 229 24.61 -5.30 4.30
CA GLN A 229 23.97 -4.00 4.08
C GLN A 229 25.01 -3.05 3.47
N GLY A 230 25.05 -2.99 2.14
CA GLY A 230 26.13 -2.31 1.41
C GLY A 230 27.48 -3.00 1.62
N THR A 231 28.45 -2.28 2.15
CA THR A 231 29.79 -2.82 2.49
C THR A 231 29.88 -3.36 3.92
N VAL A 232 28.79 -3.35 4.69
CA VAL A 232 28.79 -3.78 6.09
C VAL A 232 28.22 -5.18 6.23
N LEU A 233 28.96 -6.08 6.86
CA LEU A 233 28.47 -7.38 7.30
C LEU A 233 27.79 -7.23 8.66
N GLN A 234 26.53 -7.66 8.75
CA GLN A 234 25.75 -7.69 9.97
C GLN A 234 25.38 -9.13 10.35
N GLU A 235 25.17 -9.36 11.64
CA GLU A 235 24.73 -10.64 12.21
C GLU A 235 23.55 -10.40 13.15
N CYS A 236 22.52 -11.24 13.03
CA CYS A 236 21.33 -11.15 13.84
C CYS A 236 21.63 -11.50 15.29
N SER A 237 21.11 -10.70 16.23
CA SER A 237 21.20 -10.97 17.67
C SER A 237 20.70 -12.37 18.03
N SER A 238 21.16 -12.91 19.15
CA SER A 238 20.71 -14.23 19.65
C SER A 238 19.22 -14.31 19.93
N VAL A 239 18.55 -13.15 20.09
CA VAL A 239 17.11 -13.03 20.36
C VAL A 239 16.29 -12.81 19.08
N GLY A 240 16.94 -12.53 17.95
CA GLY A 240 16.25 -12.35 16.66
C GLY A 240 15.63 -10.97 16.44
N THR A 241 15.86 -10.00 17.32
CA THR A 241 15.15 -8.71 17.31
C THR A 241 15.92 -7.59 16.61
N GLU A 242 17.25 -7.70 16.53
CA GLU A 242 18.11 -6.67 15.93
C GLU A 242 19.27 -7.25 15.11
N TRP A 243 19.77 -6.46 14.17
CA TRP A 243 20.97 -6.72 13.39
C TRP A 243 22.17 -5.99 13.97
N ARG A 244 23.23 -6.72 14.31
CA ARG A 244 24.46 -6.20 14.90
C ARG A 244 25.55 -6.07 13.85
N PHE A 245 26.32 -4.99 13.93
CA PHE A 245 27.51 -4.80 13.10
C PHE A 245 28.56 -5.86 13.43
N VAL A 246 29.08 -6.55 12.42
CA VAL A 246 30.21 -7.48 12.55
C VAL A 246 31.49 -6.82 12.07
N GLN A 247 31.51 -6.38 10.81
CA GLN A 247 32.68 -5.76 10.20
C GLN A 247 32.33 -4.97 8.92
N SER A 248 33.23 -4.07 8.52
CA SER A 248 33.17 -3.37 7.25
C SER A 248 34.07 -4.06 6.22
N CYS A 249 33.52 -4.34 5.04
CA CYS A 249 34.20 -5.03 3.94
C CYS A 249 34.80 -4.00 2.97
N THR A 250 36.14 -3.94 2.87
CA THR A 250 36.83 -3.02 1.97
C THR A 250 36.61 -3.32 0.49
N GLN A 251 36.35 -4.57 0.14
CA GLN A 251 36.19 -5.04 -1.25
C GLN A 251 34.74 -5.43 -1.59
N GLY A 252 33.79 -5.07 -0.72
CA GLY A 252 32.38 -5.45 -0.84
C GLY A 252 32.01 -6.70 -0.02
N CYS A 253 30.71 -6.89 0.15
CA CYS A 253 30.12 -7.97 0.93
C CYS A 253 29.35 -8.92 0.01
N ASP A 254 29.68 -10.22 0.05
CA ASP A 254 29.02 -11.26 -0.73
C ASP A 254 27.68 -11.61 -0.08
N THR A 255 26.59 -11.18 -0.71
CA THR A 255 25.22 -11.35 -0.21
C THR A 255 24.79 -12.82 -0.15
N VAL A 256 25.38 -13.69 -0.97
CA VAL A 256 25.03 -15.12 -1.03
C VAL A 256 25.79 -15.89 0.04
N ALA A 257 27.08 -15.61 0.18
CA ALA A 257 27.93 -16.30 1.16
C ALA A 257 27.86 -15.69 2.57
N GLY A 258 27.30 -14.49 2.73
CA GLY A 258 27.20 -13.80 4.02
C GLY A 258 28.57 -13.49 4.63
N ARG A 259 29.54 -13.07 3.80
CA ARG A 259 30.93 -12.78 4.21
C ARG A 259 31.55 -11.66 3.39
N CYS A 260 32.59 -11.02 3.92
CA CYS A 260 33.35 -10.05 3.14
C CYS A 260 34.14 -10.73 2.02
N VAL A 261 34.17 -10.10 0.85
CA VAL A 261 35.01 -10.53 -0.27
C VAL A 261 36.46 -10.29 0.12
N ALA A 262 37.29 -11.33 0.02
CA ALA A 262 38.73 -11.19 0.24
C ALA A 262 39.33 -10.29 -0.85
N ALA A 263 40.34 -9.50 -0.48
CA ALA A 263 41.12 -8.78 -1.50
C ALA A 263 41.61 -9.78 -2.56
N PRO A 264 41.53 -9.42 -3.85
CA PRO A 264 42.13 -10.24 -4.90
C PRO A 264 43.57 -10.52 -4.51
N VAL A 265 43.85 -11.77 -4.15
CA VAL A 265 45.22 -12.20 -3.92
C VAL A 265 45.88 -12.08 -5.27
N GLU A 266 46.83 -11.15 -5.39
CA GLU A 266 47.57 -10.85 -6.62
C GLU A 266 48.11 -12.17 -7.17
N GLN A 267 47.44 -12.70 -8.20
CA GLN A 267 47.72 -14.03 -8.72
C GLN A 267 49.07 -13.96 -9.44
N GLN A 268 50.06 -14.59 -8.83
CA GLN A 268 51.32 -14.91 -9.46
C GLN A 268 51.02 -15.68 -10.78
N PRO A 269 51.58 -15.25 -11.93
CA PRO A 269 51.09 -15.64 -13.25
C PRO A 269 51.21 -17.15 -13.46
N ALA A 270 50.05 -17.80 -13.60
CA ALA A 270 49.94 -19.21 -13.94
C ALA A 270 50.24 -19.43 -15.44
N PRO A 271 50.86 -20.57 -15.81
CA PRO A 271 51.28 -20.88 -17.16
C PRO A 271 50.09 -21.03 -18.13
N VAL A 272 50.27 -20.47 -19.32
CA VAL A 272 49.35 -20.48 -20.46
C VAL A 272 49.02 -21.92 -20.87
N VAL A 273 47.77 -22.33 -20.68
CA VAL A 273 47.24 -23.60 -21.19
C VAL A 273 46.72 -23.37 -22.60
N GLN A 274 47.29 -24.08 -23.57
CA GLN A 274 46.88 -24.06 -24.99
C GLN A 274 45.43 -24.51 -25.15
N GLU A 275 44.60 -23.63 -25.70
CA GLU A 275 43.24 -23.94 -26.12
C GLU A 275 43.24 -24.94 -27.28
N SER A 276 42.61 -26.10 -27.05
CA SER A 276 42.25 -27.04 -28.09
C SER A 276 41.19 -26.42 -28.99
N SER A 277 41.44 -26.42 -30.30
CA SER A 277 40.54 -25.98 -31.36
C SER A 277 39.23 -26.81 -31.36
N PHE A 278 38.25 -26.35 -30.60
CA PHE A 278 36.91 -26.91 -30.64
C PHE A 278 36.15 -26.36 -31.85
N SER A 279 35.67 -27.30 -32.66
CA SER A 279 34.95 -27.11 -33.92
C SER A 279 33.85 -26.04 -33.85
N LEU A 280 34.11 -24.91 -34.50
CA LEU A 280 33.26 -23.72 -34.62
C LEU A 280 31.84 -24.03 -35.16
N TRP A 281 31.66 -25.14 -35.87
CA TRP A 281 30.39 -25.59 -36.43
C TRP A 281 29.34 -25.97 -35.38
N TYR A 282 29.74 -26.44 -34.20
CA TYR A 282 28.79 -26.76 -33.12
C TYR A 282 28.14 -25.51 -32.50
N TYR A 283 28.87 -24.39 -32.45
CA TYR A 283 28.34 -23.13 -31.93
C TYR A 283 27.36 -22.47 -32.89
N VAL A 284 27.61 -22.55 -34.20
CA VAL A 284 26.69 -22.02 -35.21
C VAL A 284 25.40 -22.84 -35.25
N GLY A 285 25.49 -24.17 -35.23
CA GLY A 285 24.32 -25.06 -35.20
C GLY A 285 23.50 -24.93 -33.90
N GLY A 286 24.18 -24.91 -32.75
CA GLY A 286 23.53 -24.75 -31.45
C GLY A 286 22.87 -23.37 -31.27
N GLY A 287 23.50 -22.31 -31.78
CA GLY A 287 22.97 -20.94 -31.70
C GLY A 287 21.65 -20.76 -32.44
N VAL A 288 21.50 -21.32 -33.64
CA VAL A 288 20.26 -21.21 -34.43
C VAL A 288 19.09 -21.91 -33.74
N VAL A 289 19.32 -23.11 -33.19
CA VAL A 289 18.29 -23.86 -32.45
C VAL A 289 17.87 -23.11 -31.18
N LEU A 290 18.83 -22.52 -30.46
CA LEU A 290 18.55 -21.72 -29.27
C LEU A 290 17.69 -20.50 -29.60
N ILE A 291 18.03 -19.76 -30.67
CA ILE A 291 17.26 -18.58 -31.10
C ILE A 291 15.83 -18.98 -31.50
N ALA A 292 15.67 -20.10 -32.21
CA ALA A 292 14.34 -20.60 -32.58
C ALA A 292 13.49 -20.98 -31.35
N LEU A 293 14.09 -21.63 -30.35
CA LEU A 293 13.40 -21.99 -29.10
C LEU A 293 13.01 -20.74 -28.30
N VAL A 294 13.93 -19.79 -28.12
CA VAL A 294 13.65 -18.53 -27.40
C VAL A 294 12.58 -17.72 -28.12
N GLY A 295 12.67 -17.60 -29.45
CA GLY A 295 11.64 -16.94 -30.26
C GLY A 295 10.27 -17.61 -30.15
N GLY A 296 10.21 -18.94 -30.13
CA GLY A 296 8.98 -19.71 -29.94
C GLY A 296 8.34 -19.48 -28.57
N VAL A 297 9.14 -19.46 -27.50
CA VAL A 297 8.65 -19.18 -26.14
C VAL A 297 8.11 -17.76 -26.02
N ILE A 298 8.82 -16.77 -26.58
CA ILE A 298 8.37 -15.37 -26.59
C ILE A 298 7.04 -15.26 -27.37
N LEU A 299 6.92 -15.90 -28.53
CA LEU A 299 5.68 -15.90 -29.30
C LEU A 299 4.52 -16.57 -28.55
N LEU A 300 4.75 -17.71 -27.90
CA LEU A 300 3.73 -18.37 -27.07
C LEU A 300 3.28 -17.49 -25.90
N TRP A 301 4.22 -16.81 -25.23
CA TRP A 301 3.90 -15.89 -24.15
C TRP A 301 3.08 -14.68 -24.65
N TYR A 302 3.46 -14.11 -25.80
CA TYR A 302 2.68 -13.08 -26.49
C TYR A 302 1.28 -13.58 -26.89
N TRP A 303 1.11 -14.84 -27.27
CA TRP A 303 -0.21 -15.36 -27.61
C TRP A 303 -1.09 -15.54 -26.36
N HIS A 304 -0.51 -16.05 -25.26
CA HIS A 304 -1.26 -16.33 -24.04
C HIS A 304 -1.69 -15.06 -23.29
N LYS A 305 -0.88 -14.00 -23.29
CA LYS A 305 -1.17 -12.74 -22.58
C LYS A 305 -2.24 -11.90 -23.29
N TYR A 306 -2.31 -11.94 -24.62
CA TYR A 306 -3.17 -11.03 -25.40
C TYR A 306 -4.53 -11.61 -25.77
N LYS A 307 -4.68 -12.94 -25.82
CA LYS A 307 -5.96 -13.59 -26.10
C LYS A 307 -7.10 -13.18 -25.13
N PRO A 308 -6.92 -13.20 -23.79
CA PRO A 308 -8.01 -12.86 -22.88
C PRO A 308 -8.48 -11.41 -22.99
N VAL A 309 -7.57 -10.47 -23.27
CA VAL A 309 -7.93 -9.04 -23.44
C VAL A 309 -8.79 -8.83 -24.68
N LYS A 310 -8.47 -9.50 -25.79
CA LYS A 310 -9.29 -9.42 -27.00
C LYS A 310 -10.70 -9.98 -26.79
N GLU A 311 -10.81 -11.09 -26.06
CA GLU A 311 -12.11 -11.67 -25.69
C GLU A 311 -12.89 -10.74 -24.75
N TYR A 312 -12.21 -10.13 -23.78
CA TYR A 312 -12.80 -9.14 -22.89
C TYR A 312 -13.38 -7.94 -23.67
N ILE A 313 -12.58 -7.29 -24.53
CA ILE A 313 -13.01 -6.14 -25.35
C ILE A 313 -14.22 -6.52 -26.22
N LYS A 314 -14.19 -7.72 -26.83
CA LYS A 314 -15.30 -8.20 -27.67
C LYS A 314 -16.58 -8.38 -26.85
N ASN A 315 -16.50 -9.03 -25.68
CA ASN A 315 -17.67 -9.23 -24.82
C ASN A 315 -18.20 -7.90 -24.26
N THR A 316 -17.34 -6.97 -23.84
CA THR A 316 -17.81 -5.66 -23.34
C THR A 316 -18.46 -4.81 -24.43
N ARG A 317 -17.99 -4.89 -25.69
CA ARG A 317 -18.67 -4.26 -26.82
C ARG A 317 -20.06 -4.87 -27.09
N LEU A 318 -20.20 -6.18 -26.94
CA LEU A 318 -21.51 -6.85 -27.07
C LEU A 318 -22.50 -6.45 -25.96
N GLU A 319 -22.00 -6.11 -24.78
CA GLU A 319 -22.78 -5.58 -23.67
C GLU A 319 -23.13 -4.07 -23.81
N GLY A 320 -22.66 -3.40 -24.88
CA GLY A 320 -22.99 -2.01 -25.17
C GLY A 320 -22.14 -0.96 -24.46
N TYR A 321 -20.97 -1.34 -23.93
CA TYR A 321 -20.03 -0.39 -23.34
C TYR A 321 -19.35 0.45 -24.43
N ALA A 322 -19.25 1.76 -24.20
CA ALA A 322 -18.50 2.67 -25.06
C ALA A 322 -16.99 2.39 -24.98
N ASP A 323 -16.29 2.56 -26.09
CA ASP A 323 -14.87 2.24 -26.23
C ASP A 323 -13.99 3.05 -25.25
N GLU A 324 -14.37 4.29 -24.90
CA GLU A 324 -13.62 5.10 -23.94
C GLU A 324 -13.63 4.47 -22.53
N LYS A 325 -14.76 3.87 -22.13
CA LYS A 325 -14.91 3.23 -20.82
C LYS A 325 -14.10 1.94 -20.72
N ILE A 326 -14.03 1.18 -21.82
CA ILE A 326 -13.20 -0.03 -21.92
C ILE A 326 -11.71 0.37 -21.84
N GLN A 327 -11.32 1.43 -22.57
CA GLN A 327 -9.95 1.94 -22.56
C GLN A 327 -9.51 2.42 -21.17
N MET A 328 -10.33 3.22 -20.50
CA MET A 328 -10.02 3.69 -19.13
C MET A 328 -9.88 2.53 -18.15
N LYS A 329 -10.75 1.51 -18.24
CA LYS A 329 -10.67 0.35 -17.37
C LYS A 329 -9.39 -0.47 -17.59
N LEU A 330 -9.01 -0.72 -18.84
CA LEU A 330 -7.75 -1.43 -19.15
C LEU A 330 -6.52 -0.64 -18.69
N ILE A 331 -6.51 0.68 -18.86
CA ILE A 331 -5.42 1.53 -18.37
C ILE A 331 -5.38 1.52 -16.83
N GLY A 332 -6.54 1.55 -16.16
CA GLY A 332 -6.65 1.44 -14.71
C GLY A 332 -6.15 0.10 -14.15
N GLU A 333 -6.26 -0.98 -14.92
CA GLU A 333 -5.66 -2.30 -14.62
C GLU A 333 -4.16 -2.38 -14.95
N GLY A 334 -3.52 -1.27 -15.36
CA GLY A 334 -2.09 -1.16 -15.59
C GLY A 334 -1.63 -1.48 -17.02
N TRP A 335 -2.55 -1.56 -18.00
CA TRP A 335 -2.17 -1.75 -19.40
C TRP A 335 -1.59 -0.48 -20.04
N ASP A 336 -0.56 -0.65 -20.86
CA ASP A 336 0.06 0.46 -21.59
C ASP A 336 -0.95 1.13 -22.56
N PRO A 337 -1.14 2.47 -22.50
CA PRO A 337 -2.16 3.16 -23.29
C PRO A 337 -2.01 2.98 -24.80
N LYS A 338 -0.77 2.95 -25.33
CA LYS A 338 -0.51 2.78 -26.77
C LYS A 338 -0.84 1.36 -27.21
N ARG A 339 -0.62 0.36 -26.35
CA ARG A 339 -1.00 -1.02 -26.60
C ARG A 339 -2.52 -1.21 -26.57
N VAL A 340 -3.22 -0.58 -25.63
CA VAL A 340 -4.69 -0.62 -25.58
C VAL A 340 -5.28 -0.02 -26.85
N GLU A 341 -4.79 1.15 -27.30
CA GLU A 341 -5.24 1.77 -28.56
C GLU A 341 -5.04 0.83 -29.76
N LYS A 342 -3.91 0.12 -29.82
CA LYS A 342 -3.63 -0.88 -30.88
C LYS A 342 -4.51 -2.13 -30.80
N LEU A 343 -5.02 -2.48 -29.62
CA LEU A 343 -5.93 -3.63 -29.43
C LEU A 343 -7.39 -3.28 -29.69
N MET A 344 -7.75 -1.99 -29.59
CA MET A 344 -9.10 -1.48 -29.85
C MET A 344 -9.37 -1.24 -31.35
N LYS A 345 -8.31 -0.99 -32.13
CA LYS A 345 -8.31 -0.97 -33.61
C LYS A 345 -8.35 -2.38 -34.17
#